data_AF-A0A8I0LAZ3-F1
#
_entry.id   AF-A0A8I0LAZ3-F1
#
_cell.length_a   1.000
_cell.length_b   1.000
_cell.length_c   1.000
_cell.angle_alpha   90.00
_cell.angle_beta   90.00
_cell.angle_gamma   90.00
#
_symmetry.space_group_name_H-M   'P 1'
#
loop_
_entity.id
_entity.type
_entity.pdbx_description
1 polymer ?
#
loop_
_entity_poly.entity_id
_entity_poly.type
_entity_poly.pdbx_seq_one_letter_code
_entity_poly.pdbx_strand_id
1 'polypeptide(L)'
;TGFTESKFDVLEKVRQVQAGEGVSATLSIGVGRDEDSFEQLFKNASLALEMALSRGGDQAVVKDRVNFEFYGGRSKSTEKRTKVKSRV
;
A
#
# COMPACT_ATOMS: atom_id res chain seq x y z
N THR A 1 2.19 0.17 25.27
CA THR A 1 1.38 0.98 24.35
C THR A 1 2.21 1.86 23.39
N GLY A 2 3.54 1.70 23.29
CA GLY A 2 4.42 2.70 22.62
C GLY A 2 4.82 2.46 21.15
N PHE A 3 4.30 1.45 20.45
CA PHE A 3 4.67 1.22 19.04
C PHE A 3 3.79 1.99 18.04
N THR A 4 2.76 2.71 18.50
CA THR A 4 1.82 3.47 17.65
C THR A 4 2.24 4.91 17.40
N GLU A 5 3.07 5.49 18.26
CA GLU A 5 3.44 6.91 18.18
C GLU A 5 4.57 7.18 17.17
N SER A 6 5.47 6.22 16.94
CA SER A 6 6.59 6.31 15.97
C SER A 6 6.33 5.64 14.62
N LYS A 7 5.10 5.14 14.36
CA LYS A 7 4.79 4.30 13.19
C LYS A 7 5.08 4.95 11.84
N PHE A 8 5.06 6.29 11.81
CA PHE A 8 5.21 7.05 10.59
C PHE A 8 6.56 7.75 10.48
N ASP A 9 7.51 7.52 11.40
CA ASP A 9 8.82 8.19 11.36
C ASP A 9 9.58 7.92 10.07
N VAL A 10 9.48 6.70 9.53
CA VAL A 10 10.09 6.34 8.23
C VAL A 10 9.40 7.08 7.09
N LEU A 11 8.07 7.20 7.15
CA LEU A 11 7.27 7.92 6.16
C LEU A 11 7.56 9.43 6.19
N GLU A 12 7.68 10.02 7.38
CA GLU A 12 8.07 11.41 7.59
C GLU A 12 9.48 11.69 7.09
N LYS A 13 10.45 10.83 7.44
CA LYS A 13 11.83 10.96 6.97
C LYS A 13 11.90 10.94 5.45
N VAL A 14 11.20 10.02 4.77
CA VAL A 14 11.23 9.96 3.30
C VAL A 14 10.54 11.18 2.67
N ARG A 15 9.44 11.69 3.25
CA ARG A 15 8.83 12.96 2.79
C ARG A 15 9.77 14.16 2.96
N GLN A 16 10.58 14.17 4.01
CA GLN A 16 11.57 15.23 4.29
C GLN A 16 12.81 15.14 3.39
N VAL A 17 13.06 13.99 2.75
CA VAL A 17 13.97 13.90 1.59
C VAL A 17 13.27 14.54 0.38
N GLN A 18 13.00 15.84 0.48
CA GLN A 18 12.90 16.68 -0.71
C GLN A 18 14.29 16.67 -1.31
N ALA A 19 14.46 15.97 -2.42
CA ALA A 19 15.64 16.15 -3.25
C ALA A 19 15.71 17.65 -3.56
N GLY A 20 16.82 18.29 -3.20
CA GLY A 20 17.08 19.68 -3.57
C GLY A 20 16.74 19.85 -5.06
N GLU A 21 16.00 20.91 -5.40
CA GLU A 21 15.37 21.20 -6.71
C GLU A 21 13.86 20.92 -6.85
N GLY A 22 13.09 20.82 -5.76
CA GLY A 22 11.62 20.91 -5.84
C GLY A 22 10.94 19.64 -6.38
N VAL A 23 11.64 18.51 -6.39
CA VAL A 23 11.07 17.19 -6.69
C VAL A 23 10.55 16.59 -5.38
N SER A 24 9.23 16.34 -5.32
CA SER A 24 8.61 15.62 -4.21
C SER A 24 8.87 14.11 -4.36
N ALA A 25 9.52 13.50 -3.38
CA ALA A 25 9.66 12.05 -3.35
C ALA A 25 8.27 11.39 -3.16
N THR A 26 7.97 10.40 -4.00
CA THR A 26 6.77 9.56 -3.84
C THR A 26 7.15 8.20 -3.26
N LEU A 27 6.20 7.56 -2.59
CA LEU A 27 6.40 6.27 -1.94
C LEU A 27 5.43 5.24 -2.53
N SER A 28 5.98 4.09 -2.93
CA SER A 28 5.20 2.93 -3.33
C SER A 28 5.39 1.83 -2.30
N ILE A 29 4.29 1.24 -1.82
CA ILE A 29 4.30 0.31 -0.68
C ILE A 29 3.60 -0.99 -1.07
N GLY A 30 4.22 -2.13 -0.81
CA GLY A 30 3.62 -3.45 -0.94
C GLY A 30 3.51 -4.14 0.42
N VAL A 31 2.33 -4.66 0.74
CA VAL A 31 2.07 -5.36 2.02
C VAL A 31 1.48 -6.73 1.73
N GLY A 32 2.10 -7.78 2.26
CA GLY A 32 1.52 -9.13 2.28
C GLY A 32 0.80 -9.36 3.61
N ARG A 33 -0.44 -9.86 3.57
CA ARG A 33 -1.20 -10.26 4.76
C ARG A 33 -1.82 -11.65 4.61
N ASP A 34 -2.24 -12.22 5.74
CA ASP A 34 -2.95 -13.50 5.84
C ASP A 34 -2.17 -14.71 5.33
N GLU A 35 -0.88 -14.81 5.64
CA GLU A 35 -0.09 -16.02 5.38
C GLU A 35 0.60 -16.53 6.64
N ASP A 36 0.82 -17.85 6.69
CA ASP A 36 1.35 -18.52 7.88
C ASP A 36 2.89 -18.53 7.92
N SER A 37 3.54 -18.29 6.79
CA SER A 37 5.01 -18.26 6.66
C SER A 37 5.52 -16.88 6.30
N PHE A 38 6.61 -16.47 6.95
CA PHE A 38 7.32 -15.23 6.64
C PHE A 38 7.74 -15.16 5.16
N GLU A 39 8.20 -16.26 4.59
CA GLU A 39 8.60 -16.31 3.17
C GLU A 39 7.42 -15.99 2.26
N GLN A 40 6.23 -16.49 2.61
CA GLN A 40 5.01 -16.26 1.84
C GLN A 40 4.50 -14.83 2.01
N LEU A 41 4.58 -14.26 3.22
CA LEU A 41 4.30 -12.84 3.49
C LEU A 41 5.24 -11.94 2.68
N PHE A 42 6.54 -12.26 2.65
CA PHE A 42 7.53 -11.49 1.90
C PHE A 42 7.28 -11.57 0.39
N LYS A 43 7.02 -12.76 -0.16
CA LYS A 43 6.63 -12.93 -1.57
C LYS A 43 5.38 -12.12 -1.91
N ASN A 44 4.37 -12.16 -1.04
CA ASN A 44 3.13 -11.41 -1.24
C ASN A 44 3.36 -9.89 -1.18
N ALA A 45 4.19 -9.41 -0.25
CA ALA A 45 4.57 -8.00 -0.15
C ALA A 45 5.34 -7.52 -1.39
N SER A 46 6.30 -8.32 -1.88
CA SER A 46 7.06 -8.03 -3.10
C SER A 46 6.15 -7.95 -4.31
N LEU A 47 5.23 -8.91 -4.48
CA LEU A 47 4.27 -8.89 -5.58
C LEU A 47 3.33 -7.67 -5.50
N ALA A 48 2.89 -7.31 -4.29
CA ALA A 48 2.10 -6.09 -4.08
C ALA A 48 2.89 -4.82 -4.43
N LEU A 49 4.18 -4.77 -4.12
CA LEU A 49 5.05 -3.65 -4.46
C LEU A 49 5.26 -3.55 -5.99
N GLU A 50 5.49 -4.65 -6.67
CA GLU A 50 5.58 -4.69 -8.14
C GLU A 50 4.28 -4.17 -8.77
N MET A 51 3.13 -4.62 -8.28
CA MET A 51 1.83 -4.12 -8.71
C MET A 51 1.63 -2.62 -8.46
N ALA A 52 2.23 -2.08 -7.39
CA ALA A 52 2.23 -0.65 -7.11
C ALA A 52 3.02 0.13 -8.18
N LEU A 53 4.22 -0.36 -8.50
CA LEU A 53 5.11 0.26 -9.48
C LEU A 53 4.57 0.16 -10.91
N SER A 54 4.00 -0.99 -11.29
CA SER A 54 3.38 -1.18 -12.61
C SER A 54 2.22 -0.22 -12.89
N ARG A 55 1.64 0.39 -11.85
CA ARG A 55 0.54 1.38 -11.96
C ARG A 55 0.99 2.83 -11.85
N GLY A 56 2.31 3.09 -11.96
CA GLY A 56 2.88 4.43 -11.92
C GLY A 56 3.37 4.88 -10.54
N GLY A 57 3.38 3.98 -9.55
CA GLY A 57 3.84 4.27 -8.19
C GLY A 57 2.93 5.21 -7.41
N ASP A 58 3.41 5.70 -6.28
CA ASP A 58 2.66 6.61 -5.36
C ASP A 58 1.37 5.98 -4.81
N GLN A 59 1.44 4.69 -4.49
CA GLN A 59 0.31 3.92 -3.97
C GLN A 59 0.78 2.81 -3.04
N ALA A 60 -0.10 2.43 -2.12
CA ALA A 60 0.05 1.27 -1.27
C ALA A 60 -0.86 0.15 -1.77
N VAL A 61 -0.31 -1.05 -1.90
CA VAL A 61 -1.03 -2.24 -2.34
C VAL A 61 -0.91 -3.30 -1.26
N VAL A 62 -2.05 -3.87 -0.88
CA VAL A 62 -2.12 -4.95 0.10
C VAL A 62 -2.54 -6.22 -0.64
N LYS A 63 -1.71 -7.25 -0.62
CA LYS A 63 -2.03 -8.58 -1.13
C LYS A 63 -2.43 -9.49 0.02
N ASP A 64 -3.66 -9.97 -0.01
CA ASP A 64 -4.09 -11.10 0.81
C ASP A 64 -3.94 -12.42 0.02
N ARG A 65 -4.49 -13.52 0.53
CA ARG A 65 -4.42 -14.83 -0.13
C ARG A 65 -5.08 -14.86 -1.51
N VAL A 66 -6.04 -13.98 -1.77
CA VAL A 66 -6.97 -14.08 -2.91
C VAL A 66 -7.02 -12.81 -3.75
N ASN A 67 -6.84 -11.64 -3.14
CA ASN A 67 -7.12 -10.33 -3.71
C ASN A 67 -5.98 -9.34 -3.47
N PHE A 68 -5.98 -8.31 -4.32
CA PHE A 68 -5.19 -7.10 -4.15
C PHE A 68 -6.09 -5.93 -3.81
N GLU A 69 -5.74 -5.20 -2.76
CA GLU A 69 -6.37 -3.96 -2.37
C GLU A 69 -5.41 -2.80 -2.64
N PHE A 70 -5.93 -1.72 -3.23
CA PHE A 70 -5.14 -0.57 -3.65
C PHE A 70 -5.56 0.66 -2.87
N TYR A 71 -4.58 1.42 -2.40
CA TYR A 71 -4.74 2.62 -1.58
C TYR A 71 -3.84 3.74 -2.11
N GLY A 72 -4.38 4.94 -2.31
CA GLY A 72 -3.64 6.06 -2.89
C GLY A 72 -3.62 6.10 -4.42
N GLY A 73 -2.75 6.93 -5.00
CA GLY A 73 -2.65 7.19 -6.44
C GLY A 73 -3.72 8.14 -7.00
N ARG A 74 -3.41 8.80 -8.13
CA ARG A 74 -4.33 9.70 -8.88
C ARG A 74 -5.55 8.99 -9.47
N SER A 75 -5.56 7.66 -9.49
CA SER A 75 -6.71 6.87 -9.94
C SER A 75 -7.46 6.31 -8.75
N LYS A 76 -8.61 6.92 -8.41
CA LYS A 76 -9.64 6.29 -7.58
C LYS A 76 -10.00 4.94 -8.21
N SER A 77 -9.50 3.84 -7.66
CA SER A 77 -10.05 2.52 -7.92
C SER A 77 -9.83 1.60 -6.72
N THR A 78 -10.50 1.91 -5.61
CA THR A 78 -11.17 0.83 -4.90
C THR A 78 -12.60 0.87 -5.43
N GLU A 79 -12.93 -0.06 -6.32
CA GLU A 79 -14.33 -0.43 -6.53
C GLU A 79 -14.82 -0.96 -5.17
N LYS A 80 -15.32 -0.05 -4.32
CA LYS A 80 -16.02 -0.41 -3.10
C LYS A 80 -17.25 -1.17 -3.55
N ARG A 81 -17.18 -2.49 -3.57
CA ARG A 81 -18.33 -3.36 -3.82
C ARG A 81 -19.26 -3.26 -2.60
N THR A 82 -20.05 -2.20 -2.53
CA THR A 82 -21.13 -2.07 -1.56
C THR A 82 -22.20 -3.09 -1.92
N LYS A 83 -22.19 -4.24 -1.23
CA LYS A 83 -23.23 -5.25 -1.33
C LYS A 83 -24.51 -4.71 -0.70
N VAL A 84 -25.25 -3.88 -1.44
CA VAL A 84 -26.59 -3.46 -1.04
C VAL A 84 -27.53 -4.66 -1.17
N LYS A 85 -28.08 -5.13 -0.03
CA LYS A 85 -29.22 -6.06 -0.03
C LYS A 85 -30.43 -5.27 -0.54
N SER A 86 -30.85 -5.52 -1.78
CA SER A 86 -32.16 -5.07 -2.25
C SER A 86 -33.24 -5.76 -1.41
N ARG A 87 -34.07 -4.99 -0.73
CA ARG A 87 -35.37 -5.49 -0.23
C ARG A 87 -36.32 -5.56 -1.43
N VAL A 88 -36.85 -6.75 -1.67
CA VAL A 88 -38.18 -6.95 -2.28
C VAL A 88 -38.96 -7.87 -1.36
#